data_AF-A0ABF7QNN2-F1
#
_entry.id   AF-A0ABF7QNN2-F1
#
_cell.length_a   1.000
_cell.length_b   1.000
_cell.length_c   1.000
_cell.angle_alpha   90.00
_cell.angle_beta   90.00
_cell.angle_gamma   90.00
#
_symmetry.space_group_name_H-M   'P 1'
#
loop_
_entity.id
_entity.type
_entity.pdbx_description
1 polymer ?
#
loop_
_entity_poly.entity_id
_entity_poly.type
_entity_poly.pdbx_seq_one_letter_code
_entity_poly.pdbx_strand_id
1 'polypeptide(L)'
;MAEEQFRDKDTEFREMITRRRRRLIGNDWYAIRAAPGTQRMARHVEGAPIHRVGESIIERNLRNEGISVYMPAFWYESIHHRTRKVIQRRLPLLVGYAFVNLENMNFEQVRDVDGVICFLRSEFGPIRFSGDDLSVIAAEELSRRQEFRRERITRIQKETASQAMQLRGNLRKILPKGRGNRINLKDQALIAIKGMKPEMQSTVMGMLHQLEQLDAYMGLETIDRVA
;
A
#
# COMPACT_ATOMS: atom_id res chain seq x y z
N MET A 1 -49.34 6.96 4.51
CA MET A 1 -48.60 5.83 5.10
C MET A 1 -47.16 5.72 4.58
N ALA A 2 -46.90 5.58 3.26
CA ALA A 2 -45.52 5.55 2.74
C ALA A 2 -44.85 6.94 2.68
N GLU A 3 -45.59 8.01 2.33
CA GLU A 3 -45.03 9.38 2.23
C GLU A 3 -44.65 10.01 3.58
N GLU A 4 -45.38 9.69 4.65
CA GLU A 4 -45.05 10.14 6.02
C GLU A 4 -43.76 9.50 6.53
N GLN A 5 -43.55 8.20 6.27
CA GLN A 5 -42.32 7.50 6.64
C GLN A 5 -41.08 8.00 5.89
N PHE A 6 -41.25 8.50 4.66
CA PHE A 6 -40.16 9.13 3.90
C PHE A 6 -39.84 10.55 4.40
N ARG A 7 -40.86 11.36 4.73
CA ARG A 7 -40.64 12.69 5.34
C ARG A 7 -39.95 12.57 6.70
N ASP A 8 -40.38 11.65 7.55
CA ASP A 8 -39.79 11.47 8.90
C ASP A 8 -38.31 11.10 8.84
N LYS A 9 -37.91 10.17 7.96
CA LYS A 9 -36.51 9.80 7.75
C LYS A 9 -35.65 10.95 7.23
N ASP A 10 -36.21 11.80 6.35
CA ASP A 10 -35.54 13.00 5.87
C ASP A 10 -35.33 14.05 6.97
N THR A 11 -36.29 14.20 7.88
CA THR A 11 -36.15 15.08 9.06
C THR A 11 -35.12 14.54 10.05
N GLU A 12 -35.14 13.24 10.37
CA GLU A 12 -34.13 12.61 11.23
C GLU A 12 -32.72 12.73 10.64
N PHE A 13 -32.58 12.53 9.32
CA PHE A 13 -31.31 12.70 8.62
C PHE A 13 -30.82 14.16 8.67
N ARG A 14 -31.72 15.13 8.47
CA ARG A 14 -31.40 16.56 8.60
C ARG A 14 -31.03 16.95 10.02
N GLU A 15 -31.72 16.42 11.04
CA GLU A 15 -31.40 16.66 12.44
C GLU A 15 -30.07 16.00 12.85
N MET A 16 -29.78 14.81 12.35
CA MET A 16 -28.50 14.13 12.52
C MET A 16 -27.35 14.97 11.93
N ILE A 17 -27.52 15.48 10.70
CA ILE A 17 -26.56 16.39 10.07
C ILE A 17 -26.39 17.67 10.90
N THR A 18 -27.49 18.24 11.41
CA THR A 18 -27.47 19.49 12.16
C THR A 18 -26.81 19.33 13.53
N ARG A 19 -27.00 18.19 14.21
CA ARG A 19 -26.28 17.84 15.45
C ARG A 19 -24.79 17.62 15.20
N ARG A 20 -24.42 16.95 14.10
CA ARG A 20 -23.00 16.79 13.70
C ARG A 20 -22.32 18.13 13.44
N ARG A 21 -23.02 19.08 12.80
CA ARG A 21 -22.51 20.44 12.53
C ARG A 21 -22.22 21.27 13.78
N ARG A 22 -22.87 21.00 14.93
CA ARG A 22 -22.70 21.79 16.17
C ARG A 22 -21.51 21.36 17.05
N ARG A 23 -20.86 20.22 16.79
CA ARG A 23 -19.84 19.65 17.69
C ARG A 23 -18.38 20.08 17.42
N LEU A 24 -18.13 21.01 16.51
CA LEU A 24 -16.77 21.22 15.98
C LEU A 24 -16.22 22.61 16.36
N ILE A 25 -15.38 22.61 17.41
CA ILE A 25 -14.45 23.71 17.74
C ILE A 25 -13.04 23.16 17.44
N GLY A 26 -12.41 23.66 16.37
CA GLY A 26 -11.05 23.30 15.94
C GLY A 26 -10.95 21.90 15.31
N ASN A 27 -10.39 21.80 14.10
CA ASN A 27 -10.25 20.60 13.24
C ASN A 27 -11.42 20.28 12.30
N ASP A 28 -11.87 21.29 11.55
CA ASP A 28 -12.82 21.06 10.47
C ASP A 28 -12.13 20.54 9.21
N TRP A 29 -12.71 19.49 8.64
CA TRP A 29 -12.26 18.95 7.37
C TRP A 29 -13.10 19.52 6.23
N TYR A 30 -12.42 19.86 5.14
CA TYR A 30 -13.02 20.40 3.93
C TYR A 30 -12.64 19.56 2.73
N ALA A 31 -13.58 19.31 1.83
CA ALA A 31 -13.27 18.66 0.57
C ALA A 31 -12.78 19.69 -0.45
N ILE A 32 -11.68 19.36 -1.11
CA ILE A 32 -11.14 20.08 -2.26
C ILE A 32 -11.28 19.22 -3.51
N ARG A 33 -11.44 19.90 -4.65
CA ARG A 33 -11.34 19.30 -5.97
C ARG A 33 -9.89 19.36 -6.41
N ALA A 34 -9.30 18.19 -6.66
CA ALA A 34 -7.95 18.06 -7.18
C ALA A 34 -7.93 18.16 -8.71
N ALA A 35 -6.88 18.76 -9.25
CA ALA A 35 -6.65 18.85 -10.68
C ALA A 35 -6.42 17.46 -11.30
N PRO A 36 -6.84 17.22 -12.55
CA PRO A 36 -6.54 15.98 -13.24
C PRO A 36 -5.03 15.70 -13.24
N GLY A 37 -4.66 14.45 -12.92
CA GLY A 37 -3.26 14.02 -12.91
C GLY A 37 -2.50 14.31 -11.61
N THR A 38 -3.03 15.06 -10.65
CA THR A 38 -2.36 15.33 -9.36
C THR A 38 -2.60 14.26 -8.29
N GLN A 39 -3.61 13.40 -8.50
CA GLN A 39 -3.84 12.23 -7.66
C GLN A 39 -2.97 11.01 -8.01
N ARG A 40 -2.09 11.13 -9.03
CA ARG A 40 -1.12 10.07 -9.33
C ARG A 40 -0.10 9.95 -8.19
N MET A 41 0.41 8.74 -7.99
CA MET A 41 1.46 8.49 -7.00
C MET A 41 2.68 9.35 -7.30
N ALA A 42 3.12 10.10 -6.31
CA ALA A 42 4.23 11.01 -6.45
C ALA A 42 5.56 10.24 -6.40
N ARG A 43 6.60 10.78 -7.04
CA ARG A 43 7.94 10.14 -7.04
C ARG A 43 8.44 10.00 -5.60
N HIS A 44 8.96 8.84 -5.21
CA HIS A 44 9.55 8.64 -3.89
C HIS A 44 10.68 9.67 -3.64
N VAL A 45 10.68 10.25 -2.44
CA VAL A 45 11.70 11.22 -1.99
C VAL A 45 12.57 10.49 -0.98
N GLU A 46 13.88 10.44 -1.24
CA GLU A 46 14.84 9.77 -0.39
C GLU A 46 14.90 10.45 0.99
N GLY A 47 14.87 9.67 2.07
CA GLY A 47 14.84 10.18 3.44
C GLY A 47 13.48 10.70 3.92
N ALA A 48 12.42 10.61 3.10
CA ALA A 48 11.07 10.94 3.56
C ALA A 48 10.62 9.95 4.64
N PRO A 49 9.84 10.42 5.64
CA PRO A 49 9.23 9.54 6.64
C PRO A 49 8.39 8.43 6.00
N ILE A 50 8.31 7.27 6.67
CA ILE A 50 7.57 6.09 6.21
C ILE A 50 6.10 6.42 5.86
N HIS A 51 5.48 7.35 6.59
CA HIS A 51 4.09 7.75 6.36
C HIS A 51 3.86 8.60 5.10
N ARG A 52 4.94 9.06 4.43
CA ARG A 52 4.88 9.80 3.14
C ARG A 52 5.06 8.88 1.93
N VAL A 53 5.39 7.61 2.13
CA VAL A 53 5.62 6.73 1.00
C VAL A 53 4.28 6.35 0.34
N GLY A 54 4.27 6.46 -0.98
CA GLY A 54 3.07 6.30 -1.80
C GLY A 54 2.10 7.49 -1.76
N GLU A 55 2.48 8.64 -1.19
CA GLU A 55 1.66 9.84 -1.25
C GLU A 55 1.39 10.26 -2.71
N SER A 56 0.22 10.86 -2.96
CA SER A 56 -0.09 11.47 -4.25
C SER A 56 0.58 12.84 -4.38
N ILE A 57 0.64 13.37 -5.60
CA ILE A 57 1.25 14.69 -5.85
C ILE A 57 0.50 15.77 -5.08
N ILE A 58 -0.84 15.69 -5.05
CA ILE A 58 -1.66 16.65 -4.31
C ILE A 58 -1.41 16.57 -2.79
N GLU A 59 -1.31 15.36 -2.23
CA GLU A 59 -0.98 15.21 -0.81
C GLU A 59 0.40 15.76 -0.48
N ARG A 60 1.38 15.55 -1.37
CA ARG A 60 2.72 16.12 -1.24
C ARG A 60 2.69 17.63 -1.24
N ASN A 61 2.07 18.23 -2.24
CA ASN A 61 2.04 19.68 -2.41
C ASN A 61 1.41 20.33 -1.18
N LEU A 62 0.27 19.82 -0.71
CA LEU A 62 -0.39 20.32 0.50
C LEU A 62 0.47 20.13 1.75
N ARG A 63 1.10 18.98 1.94
CA ARG A 63 1.97 18.74 3.11
C ARG A 63 3.22 19.61 3.11
N ASN A 64 3.77 19.92 1.94
CA ASN A 64 4.92 20.81 1.81
C ASN A 64 4.58 22.23 2.25
N GLU A 65 3.33 22.67 2.05
CA GLU A 65 2.78 23.95 2.55
C GLU A 65 2.33 23.87 4.04
N GLY A 66 2.62 22.77 4.73
CA GLY A 66 2.22 22.58 6.14
C GLY A 66 0.73 22.26 6.33
N ILE A 67 0.01 21.92 5.26
CA ILE A 67 -1.42 21.66 5.30
C ILE A 67 -1.68 20.17 5.52
N SER A 68 -2.47 19.88 6.56
CA SER A 68 -2.90 18.51 6.86
C SER A 68 -3.91 18.03 5.81
N VAL A 69 -3.59 16.92 5.17
CA VAL A 69 -4.37 16.35 4.05
C VAL A 69 -4.57 14.86 4.23
N TYR A 70 -5.78 14.43 3.90
CA TYR A 70 -6.20 13.05 3.84
C TYR A 70 -6.89 12.79 2.50
N MET A 71 -6.33 11.85 1.73
CA MET A 71 -6.94 11.36 0.50
C MET A 71 -7.18 9.85 0.64
N PRO A 72 -8.44 9.41 0.79
CA PRO A 72 -8.77 8.01 0.86
C PRO A 72 -8.27 7.26 -0.38
N ALA A 73 -7.56 6.16 -0.19
CA ALA A 73 -6.94 5.42 -1.27
C ALA A 73 -6.81 3.92 -0.96
N PHE A 74 -6.54 3.13 -1.98
CA PHE A 74 -6.25 1.70 -1.83
C PHE A 74 -5.02 1.31 -2.64
N TRP A 75 -4.35 0.26 -2.20
CA TRP A 75 -3.21 -0.31 -2.89
C TRP A 75 -3.67 -1.39 -3.87
N TYR A 76 -3.08 -1.37 -5.05
CA TYR A 76 -3.35 -2.32 -6.11
C TYR A 76 -2.03 -2.87 -6.65
N GLU A 77 -2.00 -4.18 -6.88
CA GLU A 77 -0.86 -4.89 -7.44
C GLU A 77 -1.24 -5.47 -8.80
N SER A 78 -0.42 -5.18 -9.81
CA SER A 78 -0.57 -5.72 -11.16
C SER A 78 0.72 -6.39 -11.60
N ILE A 79 0.62 -7.53 -12.27
CA ILE A 79 1.78 -8.21 -12.83
C ILE A 79 1.88 -7.83 -14.31
N HIS A 80 3.01 -7.24 -14.70
CA HIS A 80 3.25 -6.92 -16.10
C HIS A 80 3.34 -8.20 -16.93
N HIS A 81 2.43 -8.39 -17.89
CA HIS A 81 2.34 -9.65 -18.67
C HIS A 81 3.67 -10.08 -19.33
N ARG A 82 4.42 -9.16 -19.95
CA ARG A 82 5.70 -9.46 -20.63
C ARG A 82 6.88 -9.68 -19.69
N THR A 83 7.14 -8.74 -18.77
CA THR A 83 8.33 -8.77 -17.89
C THR A 83 8.11 -9.52 -16.59
N ARG A 84 6.85 -9.88 -16.28
CA ARG A 84 6.40 -10.46 -15.01
C ARG A 84 6.78 -9.64 -13.76
N LYS A 85 7.15 -8.38 -13.96
CA LYS A 85 7.44 -7.46 -12.86
C LYS A 85 6.15 -7.11 -12.16
N VAL A 86 6.19 -7.19 -10.83
CA VAL A 86 5.10 -6.80 -9.96
C VAL A 86 5.11 -5.27 -9.85
N ILE A 87 4.01 -4.63 -10.23
CA ILE A 87 3.82 -3.18 -10.21
C ILE A 87 2.81 -2.86 -9.13
N GLN A 88 3.23 -2.07 -8.15
CA GLN A 88 2.37 -1.59 -7.08
C GLN A 88 1.96 -0.15 -7.34
N ARG A 89 0.68 0.15 -7.11
CA ARG A 89 0.12 1.49 -7.28
C ARG A 89 -0.84 1.79 -6.13
N ARG A 90 -0.81 3.02 -5.64
CA ARG A 90 -1.86 3.58 -4.79
C ARG A 90 -2.84 4.33 -5.68
N LEU A 91 -4.12 3.96 -5.61
CA LEU A 91 -5.20 4.55 -6.39
C LEU A 91 -6.16 5.29 -5.45
N PRO A 92 -6.62 6.50 -5.80
CA PRO A 92 -7.60 7.22 -4.99
C PRO A 92 -8.94 6.47 -5.00
N LEU A 93 -9.57 6.36 -3.83
CA LEU A 93 -10.92 5.83 -3.72
C LEU A 93 -11.94 6.84 -4.29
N LEU A 94 -11.71 8.13 -4.03
CA LEU A 94 -12.53 9.23 -4.52
C LEU A 94 -11.74 10.05 -5.54
N VAL A 95 -11.92 9.72 -6.82
CA VAL A 95 -11.22 10.40 -7.92
C VAL A 95 -11.68 11.87 -7.99
N GLY A 96 -10.72 12.78 -8.08
CA GLY A 96 -10.92 14.21 -8.14
C GLY A 96 -11.09 14.91 -6.79
N TYR A 97 -11.07 14.19 -5.67
CA TYR A 97 -11.29 14.79 -4.34
C TYR A 97 -10.18 14.43 -3.34
N ALA A 98 -9.90 15.37 -2.44
CA ALA A 98 -9.09 15.17 -1.25
C ALA A 98 -9.67 15.99 -0.09
N PHE A 99 -9.36 15.62 1.14
CA PHE A 99 -9.81 16.32 2.33
C PHE A 99 -8.64 17.04 2.98
N VAL A 100 -8.85 18.30 3.36
CA VAL A 100 -7.87 19.11 4.08
C VAL A 100 -8.42 19.51 5.43
N ASN A 101 -7.59 19.47 6.46
CA ASN A 101 -7.91 20.00 7.78
C ASN A 101 -7.43 21.46 7.84
N LEU A 102 -8.35 22.36 8.19
CA LEU A 102 -8.05 23.77 8.37
C LEU A 102 -8.39 24.21 9.79
N GLU A 103 -7.37 24.51 10.57
CA GLU A 103 -7.51 25.03 11.93
C GLU A 103 -7.98 26.50 11.93
N ASN A 104 -7.43 27.33 11.04
CA ASN A 104 -7.65 28.78 11.01
C ASN A 104 -8.52 29.28 9.85
N MET A 105 -9.27 28.40 9.18
CA MET A 105 -10.10 28.78 8.01
C MET A 105 -9.28 29.44 6.86
N ASN A 106 -7.99 29.11 6.73
CA ASN A 106 -7.09 29.66 5.72
C ASN A 106 -7.36 29.07 4.32
N PHE A 107 -8.52 29.35 3.75
CA PHE A 107 -8.94 28.82 2.45
C PHE A 107 -8.08 29.31 1.29
N GLU A 108 -7.53 30.51 1.38
CA GLU A 108 -6.71 31.11 0.31
C GLU A 108 -5.40 30.34 0.14
N GLN A 109 -4.70 30.04 1.24
CA GLN A 109 -3.47 29.26 1.22
C GLN A 109 -3.66 27.91 0.51
N VAL A 110 -4.79 27.23 0.74
CA VAL A 110 -5.10 25.96 0.07
C VAL A 110 -5.38 26.15 -1.42
N ARG A 111 -6.04 27.25 -1.81
CA ARG A 111 -6.36 27.52 -3.23
C ARG A 111 -5.10 27.82 -4.05
N ASP A 112 -4.09 28.40 -3.42
CA ASP A 112 -2.83 28.75 -4.08
C ASP A 112 -1.91 27.53 -4.29
N VAL A 113 -2.22 26.39 -3.66
CA VAL A 113 -1.44 25.15 -3.83
C VAL A 113 -1.63 24.55 -5.21
N ASP A 114 -0.52 24.25 -5.89
CA ASP A 114 -0.54 23.60 -7.19
C ASP A 114 -1.29 22.25 -7.13
N GLY A 115 -2.27 22.12 -8.03
CA GLY A 115 -3.14 20.96 -8.13
C GLY A 115 -4.45 21.04 -7.35
N VAL A 116 -4.72 22.13 -6.63
CA VAL A 116 -6.05 22.45 -6.09
C VAL A 116 -6.83 23.26 -7.11
N ILE A 117 -8.05 22.82 -7.46
CA ILE A 117 -8.95 23.61 -8.34
C ILE A 117 -9.83 24.52 -7.48
N CYS A 118 -10.59 23.93 -6.56
CA CYS A 118 -11.55 24.66 -5.74
C CYS A 118 -11.98 23.83 -4.54
N PHE A 119 -12.63 24.47 -3.57
CA PHE A 119 -13.35 23.78 -2.52
C PHE A 119 -14.70 23.27 -3.03
N LEU A 120 -15.14 22.14 -2.50
CA LEU A 120 -16.52 21.69 -2.67
C LEU A 120 -17.44 22.64 -1.89
N ARG A 121 -18.41 23.25 -2.57
CA ARG A 121 -19.29 24.28 -2.00
C ARG A 121 -20.75 23.85 -2.03
N SER A 122 -21.47 24.27 -1.00
CA SER A 122 -22.93 24.36 -0.96
C SER A 122 -23.37 25.80 -1.20
N GLU A 123 -24.68 26.07 -1.15
CA GLU A 123 -25.25 27.43 -1.27
C GLU A 123 -24.69 28.41 -0.23
N PHE A 124 -24.25 27.93 0.93
CA PHE A 124 -23.75 28.75 2.05
C PHE A 124 -22.21 28.75 2.18
N GLY A 125 -21.48 28.23 1.19
CA GLY A 125 -20.02 28.17 1.20
C GLY A 125 -19.43 26.74 1.27
N PRO A 126 -18.13 26.61 1.58
CA PRO A 126 -17.44 25.32 1.62
C PRO A 126 -18.12 24.30 2.55
N ILE A 127 -18.24 23.06 2.07
CA ILE A 127 -18.85 21.98 2.85
C ILE A 127 -17.86 21.49 3.90
N ARG A 128 -18.32 21.46 5.16
CA ARG A 128 -17.62 20.90 6.30
C ARG A 128 -17.93 19.41 6.46
N PHE A 129 -16.90 18.63 6.71
CA PHE A 129 -16.94 17.21 7.00
C PHE A 129 -16.50 16.97 8.44
N SER A 130 -17.16 16.02 9.12
CA SER A 130 -16.75 15.62 10.46
C SER A 130 -15.47 14.80 10.39
N GLY A 131 -14.54 15.06 11.31
CA GLY A 131 -13.36 14.22 11.51
C GLY A 131 -13.74 12.77 11.87
N ASP A 132 -14.86 12.57 12.55
CA ASP A 132 -15.36 11.23 12.91
C ASP A 132 -15.66 10.40 11.65
N ASP A 133 -16.33 11.00 10.66
CA ASP A 133 -16.69 10.30 9.42
C ASP A 133 -15.45 9.93 8.61
N LEU A 134 -14.47 10.84 8.53
CA LEU A 134 -13.20 10.57 7.85
C LEU A 134 -12.34 9.54 8.60
N SER A 135 -12.39 9.53 9.93
CA SER A 135 -11.64 8.58 10.74
C SER A 135 -12.13 7.13 10.54
N VAL A 136 -13.44 6.93 10.33
CA VAL A 136 -14.01 5.62 9.98
C VAL A 136 -13.43 5.13 8.64
N ILE A 137 -13.41 6.00 7.63
CA ILE A 137 -12.83 5.66 6.32
C ILE A 137 -11.33 5.36 6.45
N ALA A 138 -10.61 6.16 7.26
CA ALA A 138 -9.18 5.98 7.47
C ALA A 138 -8.86 4.66 8.21
N ALA A 139 -9.68 4.27 9.18
CA ALA A 139 -9.52 3.01 9.90
C ALA A 139 -9.74 1.79 8.99
N GLU A 140 -10.73 1.87 8.10
CA GLU A 140 -10.99 0.83 7.09
C GLU A 140 -9.86 0.76 6.05
N GLU A 141 -9.35 1.90 5.57
CA GLU A 141 -8.18 1.95 4.69
C GLU A 141 -6.95 1.30 5.34
N LEU A 142 -6.69 1.61 6.61
CA LEU A 142 -5.58 1.03 7.36
C LEU A 142 -5.71 -0.50 7.48
N SER A 143 -6.91 -0.99 7.81
CA SER A 143 -7.20 -2.43 7.92
C SER A 143 -6.96 -3.13 6.58
N ARG A 144 -7.47 -2.58 5.47
CA ARG A 144 -7.23 -3.13 4.13
C ARG A 144 -5.76 -3.08 3.73
N ARG A 145 -5.03 -2.02 4.10
CA ARG A 145 -3.59 -1.92 3.85
C ARG A 145 -2.81 -3.01 4.57
N GLN A 146 -3.18 -3.32 5.82
CA GLN A 146 -2.58 -4.41 6.58
C GLN A 146 -2.87 -5.77 5.95
N GLU A 147 -4.11 -6.00 5.51
CA GLU A 147 -4.49 -7.24 4.82
C GLU A 147 -3.73 -7.42 3.51
N PHE A 148 -3.72 -6.40 2.66
CA PHE A 148 -2.96 -6.39 1.41
C PHE A 148 -1.47 -6.72 1.64
N ARG A 149 -0.87 -6.13 2.69
CA ARG A 149 0.51 -6.42 3.08
C ARG A 149 0.68 -7.88 3.50
N ARG A 150 -0.24 -8.43 4.29
CA ARG A 150 -0.21 -9.83 4.74
C ARG A 150 -0.34 -10.80 3.57
N GLU A 151 -1.27 -10.55 2.67
CA GLU A 151 -1.46 -11.36 1.45
C GLU A 151 -0.20 -11.39 0.60
N ARG A 152 0.43 -10.23 0.41
CA ARG A 152 1.70 -10.12 -0.32
C ARG A 152 2.81 -10.91 0.35
N ILE A 153 3.01 -10.74 1.66
CA ILE A 153 4.02 -11.50 2.42
C ILE A 153 3.78 -13.01 2.25
N THR A 154 2.53 -13.44 2.36
CA THR A 154 2.14 -14.85 2.22
C THR A 154 2.42 -15.36 0.80
N ARG A 155 2.14 -14.56 -0.24
CA ARG A 155 2.42 -14.92 -1.64
C ARG A 155 3.92 -15.07 -1.87
N ILE A 156 4.71 -14.09 -1.43
CA ILE A 156 6.18 -14.13 -1.54
C ILE A 156 6.73 -15.37 -0.81
N GLN A 157 6.27 -15.64 0.41
CA GLN A 157 6.68 -16.83 1.17
C GLN A 157 6.32 -18.14 0.46
N LYS A 158 5.14 -18.23 -0.16
CA LYS A 158 4.73 -19.41 -0.94
C LYS A 158 5.59 -19.59 -2.20
N GLU A 159 5.88 -18.50 -2.91
CA GLU A 159 6.73 -18.51 -4.10
C GLU A 159 8.17 -18.89 -3.77
N THR A 160 8.76 -18.30 -2.72
CA THR A 160 10.12 -18.65 -2.27
C THR A 160 10.20 -20.09 -1.78
N ALA A 161 9.21 -20.57 -1.03
CA ALA A 161 9.14 -21.97 -0.60
C ALA A 161 9.01 -22.92 -1.80
N SER A 162 8.20 -22.57 -2.81
CA SER A 162 8.05 -23.38 -4.04
C SER A 162 9.36 -23.43 -4.83
N GLN A 163 10.04 -22.29 -5.01
CA GLN A 163 11.35 -22.23 -5.67
C GLN A 163 12.40 -23.05 -4.92
N ALA A 164 12.47 -22.92 -3.60
CA ALA A 164 13.37 -23.72 -2.77
C ALA A 164 13.08 -25.22 -2.90
N MET A 165 11.81 -25.63 -2.95
CA MET A 165 11.41 -27.02 -3.15
C MET A 165 11.82 -27.54 -4.54
N GLN A 166 11.64 -26.74 -5.60
CA GLN A 166 12.06 -27.10 -6.96
C GLN A 166 13.59 -27.27 -7.05
N LEU A 167 14.36 -26.35 -6.47
CA LEU A 167 15.82 -26.42 -6.42
C LEU A 167 16.31 -27.65 -5.64
N ARG A 168 15.71 -27.91 -4.46
CA ARG A 168 15.99 -29.13 -3.68
C ARG A 168 15.64 -30.40 -4.46
N GLY A 169 14.54 -30.40 -5.20
CA GLY A 169 14.13 -31.50 -6.08
C GLY A 169 15.11 -31.74 -7.23
N ASN A 170 15.60 -30.68 -7.87
CA ASN A 170 16.60 -30.76 -8.94
C ASN A 170 17.95 -31.26 -8.42
N LEU A 171 18.41 -30.77 -7.26
CA LEU A 171 19.61 -31.27 -6.59
C LEU A 171 19.52 -32.77 -6.29
N ARG A 172 18.37 -33.25 -5.78
CA ARG A 172 18.17 -34.69 -5.52
C ARG A 172 18.24 -35.57 -6.77
N LYS A 173 17.94 -35.04 -7.96
CA LYS A 173 18.05 -35.79 -9.23
C LYS A 173 19.50 -35.91 -9.68
N ILE A 174 20.32 -34.89 -9.43
CA ILE A 174 21.72 -34.81 -9.84
C ILE A 174 22.62 -35.59 -8.88
N LEU A 175 22.34 -35.51 -7.58
CA LEU A 175 23.16 -36.14 -6.56
C LEU A 175 23.06 -37.68 -6.62
N PRO A 176 24.15 -38.41 -6.33
CA PRO A 176 24.14 -39.86 -6.31
C PRO A 176 23.12 -40.38 -5.30
N LYS A 177 22.23 -41.26 -5.75
CA LYS A 177 21.20 -41.88 -4.91
C LYS A 177 21.86 -42.86 -3.93
N GLY A 178 22.09 -42.42 -2.70
CA GLY A 178 22.69 -43.22 -1.62
C GLY A 178 21.80 -43.32 -0.37
N ARG A 179 22.04 -44.31 0.48
CA ARG A 179 21.29 -44.66 1.71
C ARG A 179 21.33 -43.62 2.85
N GLY A 180 21.85 -42.42 2.62
CA GLY A 180 22.11 -41.43 3.67
C GLY A 180 20.93 -40.50 3.98
N ASN A 181 19.85 -41.02 4.56
CA ASN A 181 18.69 -40.19 4.98
C ASN A 181 18.96 -39.26 6.19
N ARG A 182 20.21 -39.17 6.68
CA ARG A 182 20.58 -38.46 7.92
C ARG A 182 21.39 -37.18 7.72
N ILE A 183 21.79 -36.83 6.50
CA ILE A 183 22.63 -35.66 6.22
C ILE A 183 21.78 -34.58 5.53
N ASN A 184 21.99 -33.32 5.90
CA ASN A 184 21.34 -32.19 5.24
C ASN A 184 21.72 -32.16 3.74
N LEU A 185 20.77 -31.82 2.88
CA LEU A 185 20.94 -31.86 1.42
C LEU A 185 22.10 -30.96 0.95
N LYS A 186 22.33 -29.83 1.63
CA LYS A 186 23.46 -28.92 1.33
C LYS A 186 24.81 -29.60 1.58
N ASP A 187 24.97 -30.26 2.72
CA ASP A 187 26.21 -30.95 3.10
C ASP A 187 26.47 -32.16 2.20
N GLN A 188 25.41 -32.89 1.85
CA GLN A 188 25.49 -33.99 0.89
C GLN A 188 25.96 -33.50 -0.49
N ALA A 189 25.47 -32.35 -0.94
CA ALA A 189 25.89 -31.75 -2.21
C ALA A 189 27.38 -31.37 -2.20
N LEU A 190 27.86 -30.73 -1.13
CA LEU A 190 29.26 -30.33 -0.98
C LEU A 190 30.23 -31.52 -0.98
N ILE A 191 29.83 -32.64 -0.34
CA ILE A 191 30.63 -33.87 -0.35
C ILE A 191 30.67 -34.47 -1.75
N ALA A 192 29.52 -34.53 -2.43
CA ALA A 192 29.41 -35.15 -3.75
C ALA A 192 30.11 -34.33 -4.86
N ILE A 193 30.20 -33.01 -4.73
CA ILE A 193 30.87 -32.10 -5.70
C ILE A 193 32.30 -32.57 -6.02
N LYS A 194 33.05 -33.03 -5.01
CA LYS A 194 34.46 -33.44 -5.17
C LYS A 194 34.67 -34.60 -6.15
N GLY A 195 33.64 -35.43 -6.38
CA GLY A 195 33.70 -36.59 -7.29
C GLY A 195 33.01 -36.39 -8.64
N MET A 196 32.46 -35.21 -8.92
CA MET A 196 31.69 -34.94 -10.14
C MET A 196 32.53 -34.31 -11.27
N LYS A 197 32.03 -34.37 -12.51
CA LYS A 197 32.58 -33.64 -13.66
C LYS A 197 32.50 -32.11 -13.46
N PRO A 198 33.44 -31.31 -13.98
CA PRO A 198 33.52 -29.86 -13.73
C PRO A 198 32.25 -29.08 -14.12
N GLU A 199 31.59 -29.46 -15.22
CA GLU A 199 30.32 -28.84 -15.65
C GLU A 199 29.18 -29.04 -14.63
N MET A 200 29.11 -30.24 -14.05
CA MET A 200 28.11 -30.59 -13.03
C MET A 200 28.42 -29.92 -11.70
N GLN A 201 29.70 -29.74 -11.36
CA GLN A 201 30.11 -29.00 -10.17
C GLN A 201 29.64 -27.53 -10.23
N SER A 202 29.87 -26.85 -11.36
CA SER A 202 29.40 -25.47 -11.56
C SER A 202 27.88 -25.34 -11.39
N THR A 203 27.14 -26.29 -11.96
CA THR A 203 25.67 -26.33 -11.88
C THR A 203 25.17 -26.51 -10.44
N VAL A 204 25.74 -27.46 -9.69
CA VAL A 204 25.37 -27.71 -8.29
C VAL A 204 25.73 -26.53 -7.39
N MET A 205 26.90 -25.92 -7.59
CA MET A 205 27.30 -24.71 -6.85
C MET A 205 26.36 -23.53 -7.12
N GLY A 206 25.91 -23.34 -8.37
CA GLY A 206 24.92 -22.34 -8.71
C GLY A 206 23.58 -22.55 -7.98
N MET A 207 23.10 -23.79 -7.91
CA MET A 207 21.86 -24.12 -7.18
C MET A 207 22.00 -23.93 -5.66
N LEU A 208 23.17 -24.27 -5.08
CA LEU A 208 23.43 -24.05 -3.66
C LEU A 208 23.46 -22.56 -3.32
N HIS A 209 24.10 -21.74 -4.16
CA HIS A 209 24.12 -20.30 -3.99
C HIS A 209 22.71 -19.69 -4.08
N GLN A 210 21.88 -20.14 -5.03
CA GLN A 210 20.48 -19.71 -5.13
C GLN A 210 19.66 -20.10 -3.89
N LEU A 211 19.87 -21.30 -3.34
CA LEU A 211 19.21 -21.71 -2.09
C LEU A 211 19.67 -20.85 -0.90
N GLU A 212 20.95 -20.52 -0.83
CA GLU A 212 21.48 -19.63 0.21
C GLU A 212 20.92 -18.21 0.10
N GLN A 213 20.78 -17.68 -1.12
CA GLN A 213 20.11 -16.40 -1.36
C GLN A 213 18.62 -16.42 -0.95
N LEU A 214 17.92 -17.52 -1.22
CA LEU A 214 16.51 -17.68 -0.82
C LEU A 214 16.35 -17.83 0.70
N ASP A 215 17.28 -18.52 1.37
CA ASP A 215 17.29 -18.66 2.83
C ASP A 215 17.70 -17.34 3.51
N ALA A 216 18.60 -16.57 2.91
CA ALA A 216 19.04 -15.26 3.40
C ALA A 216 17.99 -14.15 3.16
N TYR A 217 16.99 -14.38 2.30
CA TYR A 217 15.87 -13.47 2.10
C TYR A 217 14.95 -13.45 3.32
N MET A 218 15.35 -12.68 4.34
CA MET A 218 14.51 -12.25 5.46
C MET A 218 13.45 -11.28 4.93
N GLY A 219 12.42 -11.84 4.28
CA GLY A 219 11.42 -11.10 3.52
C GLY A 219 10.63 -10.08 4.34
N LEU A 220 10.66 -10.11 5.68
CA LEU A 220 9.96 -9.14 6.50
C LEU A 220 10.66 -7.76 6.54
N GLU A 221 12.00 -7.71 6.63
CA GLU A 221 12.74 -6.45 6.81
C GLU A 221 12.91 -5.66 5.50
N THR A 222 12.99 -6.34 4.36
CA THR A 222 13.11 -5.70 3.04
C THR A 222 11.77 -5.18 2.52
N ILE A 223 10.65 -5.78 2.94
CA ILE A 223 9.30 -5.31 2.57
C ILE A 223 8.99 -3.94 3.20
N ASP A 224 9.53 -3.63 4.37
CA ASP A 224 9.35 -2.31 5.04
C ASP A 224 10.23 -1.20 4.47
N ARG A 225 11.37 -1.51 3.84
CA ARG A 225 12.30 -0.50 3.28
C ARG A 225 11.92 -0.01 1.89
N VAL A 226 11.07 -0.75 1.18
CA VAL A 226 10.66 -0.46 -0.21
C VAL A 226 9.21 0.04 -0.28
N ALA A 227 8.51 0.09 0.85
CA ALA A 227 7.12 0.53 0.96
C ALA A 227 6.98 2.02 1.23
#